data_AF-A0A2P5FNE8-F1
#
_entry.id   AF-A0A2P5FNE8-F1
#
_cell.length_a   1.000
_cell.length_b   1.000
_cell.length_c   1.000
_cell.angle_alpha   90.00
_cell.angle_beta   90.00
_cell.angle_gamma   90.00
#
_symmetry.space_group_name_H-M   'P 1'
#
loop_
_entity.id
_entity.type
_entity.pdbx_description
1 polymer ?
#
loop_
_entity_poly.entity_id
_entity_poly.type
_entity_poly.pdbx_seq_one_letter_code
_entity_poly.pdbx_strand_id
1 'polypeptide(L)'
;MVMVAEKSFILTKFSSCLFVNKYGKRFGIILAKKRDFPENSKSQKGPIFPLRISSTILAQSAISVFGLGFIDAGYSGDWSRIGVISKESEDLLKAAAFIVVPLCLFVIVNLSKQQES
;
A
#
# COMPACT_ATOMS: atom_id res chain seq x y z
N MET A 1 11.14 25.99 40.59
CA MET A 1 12.05 25.65 39.49
C MET A 1 11.48 24.42 38.80
N VAL A 2 11.06 24.62 37.55
CA VAL A 2 10.67 23.65 36.51
C VAL A 2 9.63 22.58 36.90
N MET A 3 8.40 22.84 36.46
CA MET A 3 7.41 21.79 36.20
C MET A 3 7.91 20.92 35.04
N VAL A 4 8.07 19.61 35.26
CA VAL A 4 8.21 18.64 34.18
C VAL A 4 6.88 17.88 34.10
N ALA A 5 6.14 18.21 33.05
CA ALA A 5 4.90 17.54 32.69
C ALA A 5 5.24 16.12 32.20
N GLU A 6 4.89 15.12 33.00
CA GLU A 6 4.77 13.75 32.51
C GLU A 6 3.58 13.68 31.55
N LYS A 7 3.87 13.76 30.25
CA LYS A 7 2.90 13.41 29.21
C LYS A 7 2.94 11.90 29.04
N SER A 8 2.24 11.18 29.91
CA SER A 8 1.87 9.78 29.65
C SER A 8 1.06 9.75 28.36
N PHE A 9 1.69 9.36 27.24
CA PHE A 9 0.98 9.09 26.01
C PHE A 9 0.13 7.85 26.24
N ILE A 10 -1.16 8.09 26.41
CA ILE A 10 -2.21 7.07 26.43
C ILE A 10 -2.07 6.29 25.12
N LEU A 11 -1.53 5.08 25.24
CA LEU A 11 -1.53 4.07 24.20
C LEU A 11 -2.99 3.70 23.95
N THR A 12 -3.61 4.39 22.99
CA THR A 12 -4.94 4.05 22.49
C THR A 12 -4.85 2.67 21.87
N LYS A 13 -5.20 1.68 22.68
CA LYS A 13 -5.48 0.31 22.32
C LYS A 13 -6.34 0.33 21.05
N PHE A 14 -5.76 0.04 19.89
CA PHE A 14 -6.51 -0.28 18.68
C PHE A 14 -7.27 -1.59 18.95
N SER A 15 -8.39 -1.47 19.64
CA SER A 15 -9.39 -2.51 19.70
C SER A 15 -10.05 -2.53 18.32
N SER A 16 -9.64 -3.51 17.53
CA SER A 16 -10.31 -3.94 16.31
C SER A 16 -11.70 -4.45 16.65
N CYS A 17 -12.62 -3.55 16.93
CA CYS A 17 -14.04 -3.85 16.91
C CYS A 17 -14.54 -3.61 15.48
N LEU A 18 -14.37 -4.63 14.64
CA LEU A 18 -15.09 -4.75 13.39
C LEU A 18 -16.58 -4.72 13.71
N PHE A 19 -17.20 -3.55 13.55
CA PHE A 19 -18.65 -3.41 13.56
C PHE A 19 -19.19 -3.95 12.23
N VAL A 20 -19.22 -5.28 12.11
CA VAL A 20 -19.92 -5.98 11.03
C VAL A 20 -21.42 -5.87 11.33
N ASN A 21 -22.07 -4.92 10.65
CA ASN A 21 -23.52 -4.89 10.60
C ASN A 21 -24.03 -6.09 9.80
N LYS A 22 -24.80 -6.96 10.46
CA LYS A 22 -25.42 -8.16 9.90
C LYS A 22 -26.59 -7.77 9.00
N TYR A 23 -26.43 -7.94 7.69
CA TYR A 23 -27.53 -8.37 6.82
C TYR A 23 -27.11 -9.65 6.11
N GLY A 24 -27.87 -10.71 6.37
CA GLY A 24 -27.51 -12.08 6.07
C GLY A 24 -27.25 -12.36 4.59
N LYS A 25 -26.19 -13.12 4.34
CA LYS A 25 -26.16 -14.07 3.22
C LYS A 25 -25.21 -15.19 3.61
N ARG A 26 -25.76 -16.40 3.82
CA ARG A 26 -24.97 -17.62 4.02
C ARG A 26 -24.08 -17.80 2.78
N PHE A 27 -22.76 -17.72 2.94
CA PHE A 27 -21.83 -18.17 1.90
C PHE A 27 -21.80 -19.70 1.93
N GLY A 28 -22.75 -20.32 1.23
CA GLY A 28 -22.63 -21.71 0.82
C GLY A 28 -21.72 -21.78 -0.39
N ILE A 29 -20.57 -22.42 -0.26
CA ILE A 29 -19.75 -22.80 -1.42
C ILE A 29 -20.53 -23.90 -2.15
N ILE A 30 -21.34 -23.51 -3.13
CA ILE A 30 -21.96 -24.46 -4.05
C ILE A 30 -20.93 -24.77 -5.13
N LEU A 31 -20.25 -25.90 -4.98
CA LEU A 31 -19.45 -26.52 -6.02
C LEU A 31 -20.40 -27.02 -7.12
N ALA A 32 -20.57 -26.22 -8.17
CA ALA A 32 -21.41 -26.57 -9.31
C ALA A 32 -20.68 -27.58 -10.20
N LYS A 33 -21.22 -28.80 -10.24
CA LYS A 33 -20.82 -29.92 -11.10
C LYS A 33 -20.83 -29.51 -12.58
N LYS A 34 -19.68 -29.63 -13.26
CA LYS A 34 -19.51 -29.45 -14.71
C LYS A 34 -20.56 -30.30 -15.46
N ARG A 35 -21.44 -29.64 -16.22
CA ARG A 35 -22.22 -30.26 -17.29
C ARG A 35 -21.76 -29.65 -18.61
N ASP A 36 -21.44 -30.53 -19.55
CA ASP A 36 -21.05 -30.20 -20.90
C ASP A 36 -22.19 -29.51 -21.65
N PHE A 37 -21.88 -28.43 -22.38
CA PHE A 37 -22.80 -27.80 -23.34
C PHE A 37 -21.98 -27.25 -24.52
N PRO A 38 -22.55 -27.24 -25.74
CA PRO A 38 -21.82 -27.29 -26.99
C PRO A 38 -21.27 -25.93 -27.41
N GLU A 39 -20.27 -26.03 -28.26
CA GLU A 39 -19.68 -24.98 -29.08
C GLU A 39 -20.77 -24.10 -29.72
N ASN A 40 -20.51 -22.78 -29.75
CA ASN A 40 -20.95 -21.76 -30.73
C ASN A 40 -21.33 -20.43 -30.07
N SER A 41 -20.38 -19.48 -30.02
CA SER A 41 -20.56 -18.06 -30.41
C SER A 41 -19.37 -17.21 -29.94
N LYS A 42 -18.67 -16.65 -30.94
CA LYS A 42 -17.76 -15.49 -30.92
C LYS A 42 -17.30 -15.01 -29.53
N SER A 43 -16.17 -15.56 -29.09
CA SER A 43 -15.41 -15.08 -27.93
C SER A 43 -14.87 -13.67 -28.21
N GLN A 44 -15.64 -12.63 -27.86
CA GLN A 44 -15.01 -11.38 -27.42
C GLN A 44 -14.40 -11.67 -26.05
N LYS A 45 -13.11 -12.01 -26.08
CA LYS A 45 -12.27 -12.20 -24.90
C LYS A 45 -12.07 -10.83 -24.25
N GLY A 46 -13.08 -10.34 -23.54
CA GLY A 46 -12.95 -9.16 -22.69
C GLY A 46 -11.83 -9.40 -21.66
N PRO A 47 -11.12 -8.35 -21.23
CA PRO A 47 -10.05 -8.51 -20.25
C PRO A 47 -10.60 -9.20 -18.99
N ILE A 48 -9.90 -10.24 -18.55
CA ILE A 48 -10.30 -11.18 -17.48
C ILE A 48 -10.46 -10.47 -16.12
N PHE A 49 -10.04 -9.20 -16.02
CA PHE A 49 -10.34 -8.30 -14.92
C PHE A 49 -10.61 -6.87 -15.43
N PRO A 50 -11.85 -6.36 -15.37
CA PRO A 50 -12.15 -4.95 -15.67
C PRO A 50 -11.82 -4.06 -14.46
N LEU A 51 -10.62 -4.18 -13.88
CA LEU A 51 -10.17 -3.31 -12.80
C LEU A 51 -9.77 -1.95 -13.40
N ARG A 52 -10.77 -1.09 -13.61
CA ARG A 52 -10.60 0.29 -14.07
C ARG A 52 -10.09 1.14 -12.89
N ILE A 53 -8.80 1.05 -12.62
CA ILE A 53 -8.12 1.87 -11.60
C ILE A 53 -7.85 3.24 -12.22
N SER A 54 -8.08 4.33 -11.47
CA SER A 54 -7.73 5.66 -11.97
C SER A 54 -6.21 5.78 -12.11
N SER A 55 -5.76 6.51 -13.13
CA SER A 55 -4.34 6.82 -13.33
C SER A 55 -3.72 7.52 -12.12
N THR A 56 -4.53 8.28 -11.37
CA THR A 56 -4.13 8.96 -10.13
C THR A 56 -3.85 8.02 -8.99
N ILE A 57 -4.70 7.02 -8.74
CA ILE A 57 -4.46 5.99 -7.72
C ILE A 57 -3.20 5.18 -8.08
N LEU A 58 -3.02 4.87 -9.36
CA LEU A 58 -1.82 4.18 -9.83
C LEU A 58 -0.57 5.02 -9.60
N ALA A 59 -0.61 6.32 -9.92
CA ALA A 59 0.50 7.23 -9.69
C ALA A 59 0.81 7.39 -8.19
N GLN A 60 -0.21 7.58 -7.35
CA GLN A 60 -0.05 7.67 -5.89
C GLN A 60 0.57 6.38 -5.33
N SER A 61 0.10 5.22 -5.78
CA SER A 61 0.66 3.93 -5.40
C SER A 61 2.12 3.81 -5.81
N ALA A 62 2.46 4.14 -7.06
CA ALA A 62 3.82 4.10 -7.55
C ALA A 62 4.75 5.02 -6.74
N ILE A 63 4.33 6.26 -6.47
CA ILE A 63 5.11 7.22 -5.67
C ILE A 63 5.25 6.74 -4.22
N SER A 64 4.20 6.14 -3.65
CA SER A 64 4.23 5.60 -2.28
C SER A 64 5.20 4.43 -2.15
N VAL A 65 5.13 3.47 -3.08
CA VAL A 65 6.04 2.31 -3.12
C VAL A 65 7.47 2.77 -3.38
N PHE A 66 7.67 3.74 -4.26
CA PHE A 66 8.99 4.33 -4.50
C PHE A 66 9.59 4.94 -3.23
N GLY A 67 8.85 5.80 -2.52
CA GLY A 67 9.31 6.40 -1.27
C GLY A 67 9.55 5.37 -0.17
N LEU A 68 8.68 4.37 -0.04
CA LEU A 68 8.83 3.27 0.92
C LEU A 68 10.08 2.41 0.62
N GLY A 69 10.40 2.21 -0.66
CA GLY A 69 11.61 1.49 -1.10
C GLY A 69 12.90 2.14 -0.63
N PHE A 70 12.96 3.47 -0.51
CA PHE A 70 14.11 4.16 0.08
C PHE A 70 14.27 3.84 1.57
N ILE A 71 13.16 3.71 2.30
CA ILE A 71 13.19 3.34 3.72
C ILE A 71 13.64 1.89 3.85
N ASP A 72 13.06 0.97 3.08
CA ASP A 72 13.42 -0.44 3.11
C ASP A 72 14.89 -0.65 2.74
N ALA A 73 15.33 -0.07 1.63
CA ALA A 73 16.71 -0.24 1.18
C ALA A 73 17.74 0.47 2.10
N GLY A 74 17.37 1.62 2.67
CA GLY A 74 18.24 2.33 3.60
C GLY A 74 18.28 1.72 5.01
N TYR A 75 17.16 1.30 5.58
CA TYR A 75 17.06 0.93 7.00
C TYR A 75 16.99 -0.57 7.28
N SER A 76 16.81 -1.43 6.27
CA SER A 76 16.79 -2.88 6.51
C SER A 76 18.16 -3.43 6.94
N GLY A 77 19.27 -2.79 6.57
CA GLY A 77 20.63 -3.18 6.98
C GLY A 77 21.12 -4.53 6.43
N ASP A 78 20.23 -5.31 5.82
CA ASP A 78 20.53 -6.61 5.20
C ASP A 78 21.10 -6.46 3.79
N TRP A 79 20.83 -5.34 3.10
CA TRP A 79 21.34 -5.09 1.75
C TRP A 79 22.87 -4.98 1.69
N SER A 80 23.49 -4.32 2.68
CA SER A 80 24.96 -4.30 2.79
C SER A 80 25.54 -5.62 3.30
N ARG A 81 24.78 -6.39 4.09
CA ARG A 81 25.21 -7.70 4.60
C ARG A 81 25.21 -8.79 3.53
N ILE A 82 24.22 -8.77 2.63
CA ILE A 82 24.15 -9.66 1.47
C ILE A 82 25.21 -9.26 0.42
N GLY A 83 25.70 -8.01 0.49
CA GLY A 83 26.72 -7.49 -0.41
C GLY A 83 26.16 -7.01 -1.75
N VAL A 84 24.85 -6.76 -1.84
CA VAL A 84 24.21 -6.18 -3.04
C VAL A 84 24.62 -4.72 -3.21
N ILE A 85 24.78 -4.01 -2.10
CA ILE A 85 25.19 -2.60 -2.03
C ILE A 85 26.32 -2.43 -1.01
N SER A 86 27.15 -1.40 -1.16
CA SER A 86 28.19 -1.09 -0.17
C SER A 86 27.59 -0.38 1.06
N LYS A 87 28.27 -0.47 2.20
CA LYS A 87 27.79 0.17 3.45
C LYS A 87 27.67 1.69 3.31
N GLU A 88 28.56 2.33 2.55
CA GLU A 88 28.49 3.76 2.28
C GLU A 88 27.22 4.13 1.48
N SER A 89 26.81 3.27 0.55
CA SER A 89 25.61 3.49 -0.27
C SER A 89 24.34 3.28 0.53
N GLU A 90 24.33 2.33 1.48
CA GLU A 90 23.26 2.17 2.46
C GLU A 90 23.09 3.43 3.32
N ASP A 91 24.20 3.99 3.83
CA ASP A 91 24.16 5.20 4.64
C ASP A 91 23.74 6.45 3.84
N LEU A 92 24.15 6.54 2.56
CA LEU A 92 23.62 7.55 1.64
C LEU A 92 22.12 7.37 1.40
N LEU A 93 21.64 6.13 1.31
CA LEU A 93 20.23 5.85 1.09
C LEU A 93 19.37 6.18 2.31
N LYS A 94 19.87 5.93 3.53
CA LYS A 94 19.28 6.43 4.79
C LYS A 94 19.17 7.96 4.79
N ALA A 95 20.24 8.65 4.38
CA ALA A 95 20.24 10.11 4.30
C ALA A 95 19.25 10.61 3.24
N ALA A 96 19.23 9.99 2.06
CA ALA A 96 18.32 10.32 0.98
C ALA A 96 16.85 10.12 1.37
N ALA A 97 16.53 9.11 2.20
CA ALA A 97 15.17 8.88 2.68
C ALA A 97 14.58 10.09 3.42
N PHE A 98 15.39 10.91 4.11
CA PHE A 98 14.93 12.14 4.76
C PHE A 98 14.47 13.21 3.78
N ILE A 99 14.90 13.17 2.52
CA ILE A 99 14.51 14.12 1.48
C ILE A 99 13.42 13.51 0.60
N VAL A 100 13.64 12.27 0.15
CA VAL A 100 12.77 11.58 -0.80
C VAL A 100 11.40 11.29 -0.18
N VAL A 101 11.33 10.83 1.06
CA VAL A 101 10.04 10.46 1.68
C VAL A 101 9.13 11.68 1.87
N PRO A 102 9.58 12.81 2.46
CA PRO A 102 8.77 14.02 2.53
C PRO A 102 8.36 14.56 1.15
N LEU A 103 9.25 14.47 0.15
CA LEU A 103 8.94 14.88 -1.22
C LEU A 103 7.84 13.99 -1.82
N CYS A 104 7.93 12.67 -1.66
CA CYS A 104 6.89 11.74 -2.11
C CYS A 104 5.54 12.05 -1.46
N LEU A 105 5.51 12.27 -0.15
CA LEU A 105 4.30 12.67 0.58
C LEU A 105 3.73 13.99 0.05
N PHE A 106 4.59 14.99 -0.17
CA PHE A 106 4.18 16.27 -0.73
C PHE A 106 3.53 16.11 -2.11
N VAL A 107 4.13 15.32 -3.01
CA VAL A 107 3.58 15.07 -4.34
C VAL A 107 2.24 14.33 -4.25
N ILE A 108 2.12 13.31 -3.40
CA ILE A 108 0.87 12.55 -3.21
C ILE A 108 -0.25 13.48 -2.73
N VAL A 109 0.00 14.32 -1.73
CA VAL A 109 -0.99 15.28 -1.19
C VAL A 109 -1.43 16.28 -2.27
N ASN A 110 -0.50 16.81 -3.06
CA ASN A 110 -0.84 17.73 -4.14
C ASN A 110 -1.66 17.06 -5.25
N LEU A 111 -1.32 15.81 -5.61
CA LEU A 111 -2.06 15.05 -6.61
C LEU A 111 -3.48 14.72 -6.12
N SER A 112 -3.64 14.42 -4.83
CA SER A 112 -4.97 14.25 -4.21
C SER A 112 -5.83 15.51 -4.32
N LYS A 113 -5.25 16.69 -4.06
CA LYS A 113 -5.99 17.97 -4.15
C LYS A 113 -6.49 18.28 -5.56
N GLN A 114 -5.77 17.88 -6.60
CA GLN A 114 -6.20 18.06 -7.99
C GLN A 114 -7.35 17.12 -8.39
N GLN A 115 -7.59 16.04 -7.65
CA GLN A 115 -8.71 15.12 -7.91
C GLN A 115 -10.02 15.58 -7.27
N GLU A 116 -9.95 16.42 -6.24
CA GLU A 116 -11.13 16.91 -5.49
C GLU A 116 -11.69 18.24 -6.06
N SER A 117 -10.95 18.89 -6.97
CA SER A 117 -11.30 20.17 -7.59
C SER A 117 -11.92 20.02 -8.97
#